data_AF-A0A357I6I3-F1
#
_entry.id   AF-A0A357I6I3-F1
#
_cell.length_a   1.000
_cell.length_b   1.000
_cell.length_c   1.000
_cell.angle_alpha   90.00
_cell.angle_beta   90.00
_cell.angle_gamma   90.00
#
_symmetry.space_group_name_H-M   'P 1'
#
loop_
_entity.id
_entity.type
_entity.pdbx_description
1 polymer ?
#
loop_
_entity_poly.entity_id
_entity_poly.type
_entity_poly.pdbx_seq_one_letter_code
_entity_poly.pdbx_strand_id
1 'polypeptide(L)'
;IPEQEAAGVAVGSKAHIRVPALGDMMIEGRLKRFGVNADRESGTVEGIFEISNAEGRLRPGMRAEFSVVLQEREDVIAVPREAVQGDPSNRVVFVTDFDLDNAFVRVPVILGESNDRYVEVTSGLFPGDEVVTRGAYSLMFAGGGAGISLKEALDAAHGHEHNEDGSEMIDADRARKAAETRVARGDLPNAEPAKTSKFLMVYAALITLVSIILWQRLLQRKTEGAT
;
A
#
# COMPACT_ATOMS: atom_id res chain seq x y z
N ILE A 1 -9.68 -27.83 14.71
CA ILE A 1 -8.57 -26.85 14.67
C ILE A 1 -7.39 -27.54 14.01
N PRO A 2 -6.77 -27.00 12.95
CA PRO A 2 -5.60 -27.62 12.32
C PRO A 2 -4.50 -27.90 13.35
N GLU A 3 -3.87 -29.07 13.28
CA GLU A 3 -2.85 -29.48 14.27
C GLU A 3 -1.71 -28.45 14.39
N GLN A 4 -1.28 -27.86 13.27
CA GLN A 4 -0.21 -26.87 13.23
C GLN A 4 -0.57 -25.55 13.95
N GLU A 5 -1.85 -25.19 14.00
CA GLU A 5 -2.32 -23.97 14.67
C GLU A 5 -2.72 -24.21 16.12
N ALA A 6 -2.93 -25.47 16.52
CA ALA A 6 -3.39 -25.82 17.86
C ALA A 6 -2.45 -25.31 18.97
N ALA A 7 -1.15 -25.19 18.69
CA ALA A 7 -0.16 -24.64 19.62
C ALA A 7 -0.39 -23.15 19.94
N GLY A 8 -0.99 -22.40 19.02
CA GLY A 8 -1.32 -20.98 19.20
C GLY A 8 -2.67 -20.73 19.87
N VAL A 9 -3.44 -21.79 20.15
CA VAL A 9 -4.77 -21.69 20.75
C VAL A 9 -4.71 -22.12 22.21
N ALA A 10 -5.22 -21.29 23.11
CA ALA A 10 -5.29 -21.60 24.54
C ALA A 10 -6.74 -21.82 24.99
N VAL A 11 -6.92 -22.53 26.10
CA VAL A 11 -8.23 -22.57 26.78
C VAL A 11 -8.63 -21.15 27.16
N GLY A 12 -9.85 -20.76 26.82
CA GLY A 12 -10.35 -19.40 26.97
C GLY A 12 -10.21 -18.51 25.72
N SER A 13 -9.48 -18.95 24.69
CA SER A 13 -9.37 -18.23 23.40
C SER A 13 -10.76 -17.89 22.85
N LYS A 14 -10.92 -16.63 22.45
CA LYS A 14 -12.15 -16.13 21.81
C LYS A 14 -12.28 -16.76 20.42
N ALA A 15 -13.51 -17.01 20.01
CA ALA A 15 -13.84 -17.35 18.63
C ALA A 15 -15.07 -16.58 18.19
N HIS A 16 -15.04 -16.08 16.97
CA HIS A 16 -16.19 -15.53 16.29
C HIS A 16 -16.88 -16.63 15.50
N ILE A 17 -18.16 -16.84 15.74
CA ILE A 17 -18.90 -17.99 15.26
C ILE A 17 -20.05 -17.50 14.39
N ARG A 18 -20.08 -17.95 13.14
CA ARG A 18 -21.13 -17.64 12.17
C ARG A 18 -22.00 -18.88 11.97
N VAL A 19 -23.32 -18.72 12.08
CA VAL A 19 -24.29 -19.79 11.84
C VAL A 19 -25.17 -19.38 10.67
N PRO A 20 -24.96 -19.93 9.46
CA PRO A 20 -25.71 -19.53 8.27
C PRO A 20 -27.23 -19.64 8.43
N ALA A 21 -27.70 -20.63 9.20
CA ALA A 21 -29.12 -20.83 9.49
C ALA A 21 -29.77 -19.70 10.31
N LEU A 22 -28.98 -18.83 10.95
CA LEU A 22 -29.45 -17.71 11.77
C LEU A 22 -29.22 -16.34 11.09
N GLY A 23 -29.08 -16.32 9.76
CA GLY A 23 -28.90 -15.07 9.02
C GLY A 23 -27.51 -14.47 9.25
N ASP A 24 -26.49 -15.31 9.38
CA ASP A 24 -25.09 -14.89 9.43
C ASP A 24 -24.70 -13.96 10.59
N MET A 25 -25.51 -13.94 11.65
CA MET A 25 -25.17 -13.26 12.89
C MET A 25 -23.87 -13.82 13.46
N MET A 26 -22.97 -12.93 13.86
CA MET A 26 -21.73 -13.28 14.52
C MET A 26 -21.97 -13.44 16.02
N ILE A 27 -21.65 -14.61 16.54
CA ILE A 27 -21.82 -14.99 17.94
C ILE A 27 -20.42 -15.19 18.53
N GLU A 28 -20.18 -14.65 19.72
CA GLU A 28 -18.93 -14.91 20.42
C GLU A 28 -19.01 -16.22 21.21
N GLY A 29 -17.94 -17.01 21.11
CA GLY A 29 -17.72 -18.19 21.93
C GLY A 29 -16.31 -18.23 22.50
N ARG A 30 -16.09 -19.11 23.47
CA ARG A 30 -14.76 -19.34 24.07
C ARG A 30 -14.40 -20.80 24.03
N LEU A 31 -13.12 -21.10 23.76
CA LEU A 31 -12.65 -22.48 23.84
C LEU A 31 -12.71 -22.96 25.29
N LYS A 32 -13.53 -23.97 25.56
CA LYS A 32 -13.66 -24.58 26.88
C LYS A 32 -12.58 -25.62 27.14
N ARG A 33 -12.27 -26.43 26.14
CA ARG A 33 -11.20 -27.44 26.17
C ARG A 33 -10.91 -27.99 24.78
N PHE A 34 -9.73 -28.58 24.63
CA PHE A 34 -9.43 -29.46 23.52
C PHE A 34 -10.00 -30.87 23.74
N GLY A 35 -10.23 -31.58 22.65
CA GLY A 35 -10.41 -33.03 22.64
C GLY A 35 -9.12 -33.73 23.06
N VAL A 36 -9.23 -35.00 23.44
CA VAL A 36 -8.11 -35.77 24.00
C VAL A 36 -7.15 -36.24 22.92
N ASN A 37 -7.64 -36.46 21.69
CA ASN A 37 -6.87 -37.00 20.59
C ASN A 37 -6.97 -36.09 19.37
N ALA A 38 -5.86 -35.98 18.63
CA ALA A 38 -5.88 -35.46 17.26
C ALA A 38 -6.46 -36.52 16.32
N ASP A 39 -7.25 -36.08 15.37
CA ASP A 39 -7.73 -36.90 14.26
C ASP A 39 -6.71 -36.86 13.12
N ARG A 40 -6.10 -38.02 12.84
CA ARG A 40 -5.06 -38.17 11.82
C ARG A 40 -5.61 -38.10 10.40
N GLU A 41 -6.88 -38.43 10.18
CA GLU A 41 -7.48 -38.40 8.85
C GLU A 41 -7.75 -36.95 8.43
N SER A 42 -8.30 -36.14 9.34
CA SER A 42 -8.55 -34.72 9.07
C SER A 42 -7.35 -33.81 9.35
N GLY A 43 -6.34 -34.27 10.10
CA GLY A 43 -5.20 -33.45 10.52
C GLY A 43 -5.62 -32.35 11.52
N THR A 44 -6.63 -32.62 12.33
CA THR A 44 -7.22 -31.63 13.25
C THR A 44 -7.32 -32.12 14.68
N VAL A 45 -7.29 -31.17 15.61
CA VAL A 45 -7.64 -31.35 17.02
C VAL A 45 -9.06 -30.84 17.23
N GLU A 46 -9.89 -31.64 17.91
CA GLU A 46 -11.24 -31.24 18.31
C GLU A 46 -11.17 -30.09 19.33
N GLY A 47 -11.98 -29.06 19.13
CA GLY A 47 -12.12 -27.93 20.06
C GLY A 47 -13.56 -27.82 20.51
N ILE A 48 -13.78 -27.84 21.82
CA ILE A 48 -15.12 -27.68 22.41
C ILE A 48 -15.27 -26.24 22.84
N PHE A 49 -16.14 -25.49 22.17
CA PHE A 49 -16.43 -24.09 22.46
C PHE A 49 -17.72 -23.95 23.27
N GLU A 50 -17.71 -23.01 24.21
CA GLU A 50 -18.90 -22.60 24.95
C GLU A 50 -19.48 -21.33 24.31
N ILE A 51 -20.79 -21.35 24.07
CA ILE A 51 -21.54 -20.29 23.39
C ILE A 51 -22.82 -20.02 24.19
N SER A 52 -23.15 -18.75 24.41
CA SER A 52 -24.41 -18.39 25.05
C SER A 52 -25.59 -18.61 24.09
N ASN A 53 -26.60 -19.36 24.54
CA ASN A 53 -27.82 -19.65 23.77
C ASN A 53 -29.09 -19.34 24.59
N ALA A 54 -29.14 -18.16 25.22
CA ALA A 54 -30.22 -17.79 26.14
C ALA A 54 -31.60 -17.79 25.46
N GLU A 55 -31.66 -17.43 24.18
CA GLU A 55 -32.89 -17.35 23.39
C GLU A 55 -33.26 -18.68 22.70
N GLY A 56 -32.46 -19.74 22.88
CA GLY A 56 -32.74 -21.07 22.31
C GLY A 56 -32.69 -21.14 20.78
N ARG A 57 -32.05 -20.18 20.12
CA ARG A 57 -31.95 -20.11 18.65
C ARG A 57 -30.99 -21.13 18.07
N LEU A 58 -29.93 -21.49 18.78
CA LEU A 58 -28.97 -22.50 18.36
C LEU A 58 -29.51 -23.90 18.66
N ARG A 59 -29.55 -24.77 17.65
CA ARG A 59 -30.00 -26.16 17.77
C ARG A 59 -28.86 -27.13 17.44
N PRO A 60 -28.79 -28.30 18.11
CA PRO A 60 -27.84 -29.35 17.75
C PRO A 60 -27.97 -29.75 16.28
N GLY A 61 -26.84 -30.03 15.64
CA GLY A 61 -26.77 -30.39 14.21
C GLY A 61 -26.70 -29.22 13.24
N MET A 62 -26.84 -27.97 13.70
CA MET A 62 -26.59 -26.79 12.86
C MET A 62 -25.10 -26.70 12.50
N ARG A 63 -24.82 -26.35 11.24
CA ARG A 63 -23.46 -26.01 10.79
C ARG A 63 -23.08 -24.63 11.31
N ALA A 64 -21.86 -24.52 11.83
CA ALA A 64 -21.29 -23.27 12.29
C ALA A 64 -19.87 -23.14 11.74
N GLU A 65 -19.48 -21.91 11.42
CA GLU A 65 -18.15 -21.53 10.95
C GLU A 65 -17.45 -20.77 12.09
N PHE A 66 -16.20 -21.15 12.37
CA PHE A 66 -15.45 -20.62 13.50
C PHE A 66 -14.22 -19.86 13.01
N SER A 67 -14.10 -18.60 13.40
CA SER A 67 -12.87 -17.80 13.30
C SER A 67 -12.25 -17.69 14.70
N VAL A 68 -11.26 -18.53 15.00
CA VAL A 68 -10.60 -18.57 16.30
C VAL A 68 -9.54 -17.47 16.38
N VAL A 69 -9.57 -16.67 17.45
CA VAL A 69 -8.61 -15.59 17.68
C VAL A 69 -7.32 -16.20 18.23
N LEU A 70 -6.26 -16.20 17.42
CA LEU A 70 -4.93 -16.69 17.79
C LEU A 70 -4.11 -15.63 18.52
N GLN A 71 -4.20 -14.38 18.07
CA GLN A 71 -3.49 -13.24 18.63
C GLN A 71 -4.38 -12.01 18.59
N GLU A 72 -4.29 -11.19 19.63
CA GLU A 72 -4.93 -9.88 19.72
C GLU A 72 -3.81 -8.85 19.88
N ARG A 73 -3.87 -7.77 19.11
CA ARG A 73 -2.96 -6.63 19.21
C ARG A 73 -3.78 -5.40 19.48
N GLU A 74 -3.51 -4.75 20.60
CA GLU A 74 -4.13 -3.49 20.99
C GLU A 74 -3.25 -2.31 20.55
N ASP A 75 -3.84 -1.11 20.51
CA ASP A 75 -3.14 0.15 20.20
C ASP A 75 -2.41 0.18 18.84
N VAL A 76 -2.96 -0.51 17.84
CA VAL A 76 -2.45 -0.50 16.46
C VAL A 76 -3.32 0.35 15.54
N ILE A 77 -2.70 1.03 14.56
CA ILE A 77 -3.44 1.64 13.46
C ILE A 77 -3.80 0.51 12.49
N ALA A 78 -5.10 0.31 12.24
CA ALA A 78 -5.58 -0.72 11.35
C ALA A 78 -6.58 -0.14 10.35
N VAL A 79 -6.48 -0.57 9.10
CA VAL A 79 -7.38 -0.17 8.02
C VAL A 79 -8.08 -1.39 7.45
N PRO A 80 -9.32 -1.26 6.91
CA PRO A 80 -9.96 -2.34 6.17
C PRO A 80 -9.08 -2.82 5.03
N ARG A 81 -9.05 -4.13 4.79
CA ARG A 81 -8.19 -4.71 3.74
C ARG A 81 -8.51 -4.16 2.35
N GLU A 82 -9.76 -3.85 2.07
CA GLU A 82 -10.16 -3.25 0.79
C GLU A 82 -9.60 -1.83 0.55
N ALA A 83 -9.18 -1.12 1.59
CA ALA A 83 -8.62 0.23 1.47
C ALA A 83 -7.16 0.22 0.96
N VAL A 84 -6.46 -0.90 1.13
CA VAL A 84 -5.05 -1.04 0.72
C VAL A 84 -4.97 -1.40 -0.74
N GLN A 85 -4.19 -0.63 -1.49
CA GLN A 85 -3.97 -0.76 -2.92
C GLN A 85 -2.48 -0.91 -3.25
N GLY A 86 -2.19 -1.15 -4.52
CA GLY A 86 -0.82 -1.29 -5.04
C GLY A 86 -0.25 -2.71 -4.90
N ASP A 87 0.98 -2.87 -5.39
CA ASP A 87 1.69 -4.14 -5.40
C ASP A 87 2.41 -4.43 -4.05
N PRO A 88 2.92 -5.66 -3.83
CA PRO A 88 3.59 -6.01 -2.57
C PRO A 88 4.78 -5.14 -2.18
N SER A 89 5.44 -4.50 -3.15
CA SER A 89 6.55 -3.57 -2.91
C SER A 89 6.11 -2.12 -2.72
N ASN A 90 4.94 -1.74 -3.23
CA ASN A 90 4.41 -0.37 -3.18
C ASN A 90 2.98 -0.32 -2.66
N ARG A 91 2.80 -0.65 -1.38
CA ARG A 91 1.50 -0.56 -0.70
C ARG A 91 1.12 0.89 -0.45
N VAL A 92 -0.11 1.24 -0.82
CA VAL A 92 -0.65 2.58 -0.64
C VAL A 92 -2.08 2.54 -0.15
N VAL A 93 -2.47 3.61 0.51
CA VAL A 93 -3.87 3.93 0.85
C VAL A 93 -4.18 5.34 0.35
N PHE A 94 -5.46 5.62 0.19
CA PHE A 94 -5.92 6.97 -0.11
C PHE A 94 -6.60 7.54 1.13
N VAL A 95 -6.14 8.70 1.57
CA VAL A 95 -6.75 9.45 2.67
C VAL A 95 -7.47 10.68 2.13
N THR A 96 -8.52 11.13 2.79
CA THR A 96 -9.16 12.41 2.47
C THR A 96 -8.18 13.57 2.71
N ASP A 97 -8.15 14.52 1.80
CA ASP A 97 -7.44 15.77 2.02
C ASP A 97 -8.11 16.57 3.15
N PHE A 98 -7.31 17.24 3.98
CA PHE A 98 -7.82 17.98 5.14
C PHE A 98 -8.41 19.34 4.74
N ASP A 99 -7.90 19.95 3.67
CA ASP A 99 -8.25 21.31 3.25
C ASP A 99 -9.26 21.32 2.09
N LEU A 100 -9.24 20.28 1.24
CA LEU A 100 -10.08 20.19 0.04
C LEU A 100 -11.11 19.06 0.11
N ASP A 101 -12.39 19.45 0.03
CA ASP A 101 -13.50 18.50 -0.10
C ASP A 101 -13.36 17.62 -1.37
N ASN A 102 -13.58 16.32 -1.19
CA ASN A 102 -13.48 15.30 -2.26
C ASN A 102 -12.10 15.20 -2.94
N ALA A 103 -11.05 15.76 -2.33
CA ALA A 103 -9.69 15.47 -2.72
C ALA A 103 -9.15 14.31 -1.88
N PHE A 104 -8.30 13.49 -2.51
CA PHE A 104 -7.71 12.33 -1.89
C PHE A 104 -6.21 12.32 -2.12
N VAL A 105 -5.46 12.03 -1.07
CA VAL A 105 -3.99 11.99 -1.08
C VAL A 105 -3.54 10.53 -1.09
N ARG A 106 -2.65 10.19 -2.04
CA ARG A 106 -2.00 8.88 -2.08
C ARG A 106 -0.91 8.83 -1.02
N VAL A 107 -1.06 7.92 -0.06
CA VAL A 107 -0.13 7.77 1.05
C VAL A 107 0.53 6.39 1.00
N PRO A 108 1.87 6.31 0.86
CA PRO A 108 2.58 5.05 0.98
C PRO A 108 2.55 4.55 2.42
N VAL A 109 2.29 3.26 2.60
CA VAL A 109 2.14 2.63 3.92
C VAL A 109 3.02 1.40 4.05
N ILE A 110 3.49 1.15 5.27
CA ILE A 110 4.15 -0.10 5.65
C ILE A 110 3.16 -0.93 6.43
N LEU A 111 2.85 -2.12 5.91
CA LEU A 111 1.87 -3.02 6.52
C LEU A 111 2.54 -3.92 7.56
N GLY A 112 1.78 -4.24 8.60
CA GLY A 112 2.13 -5.22 9.64
C GLY A 112 1.31 -6.50 9.50
N GLU A 113 0.84 -7.02 10.63
CA GLU A 113 -0.02 -8.19 10.66
C GLU A 113 -1.38 -7.91 10.00
N SER A 114 -2.02 -8.96 9.51
CA SER A 114 -3.37 -8.85 8.94
C SER A 114 -4.25 -9.99 9.42
N ASN A 115 -5.55 -9.71 9.53
CA ASN A 115 -6.56 -10.72 9.76
C ASN A 115 -7.52 -10.78 8.56
N ASP A 116 -8.69 -11.40 8.72
CA ASP A 116 -9.69 -11.55 7.68
C ASP A 116 -10.32 -10.22 7.22
N ARG A 117 -10.32 -9.18 8.07
CA ARG A 117 -11.03 -7.91 7.83
C ARG A 117 -10.12 -6.69 7.74
N TYR A 118 -9.06 -6.66 8.54
CA TYR A 118 -8.20 -5.51 8.73
C TYR A 118 -6.73 -5.87 8.48
N VAL A 119 -5.95 -4.85 8.16
CA VAL A 119 -4.49 -4.91 8.09
C VAL A 119 -3.91 -3.79 8.93
N GLU A 120 -2.92 -4.15 9.74
CA GLU A 120 -2.13 -3.24 10.55
C GLU A 120 -1.28 -2.34 9.63
N VAL A 121 -1.24 -1.05 9.95
CA VAL A 121 -0.38 -0.06 9.32
C VAL A 121 0.64 0.41 10.35
N THR A 122 1.89 -0.01 10.15
CA THR A 122 3.00 0.30 11.07
C THR A 122 3.62 1.67 10.79
N SER A 123 3.44 2.19 9.58
CA SER A 123 3.93 3.52 9.18
C SER A 123 3.12 4.06 8.00
N GLY A 124 2.98 5.38 7.96
CA GLY A 124 2.38 6.13 6.85
C GLY A 124 1.05 6.78 7.21
N LEU A 125 0.36 6.32 8.25
CA LEU A 125 -0.91 6.89 8.71
C LEU A 125 -0.83 7.42 10.13
N PHE A 126 -1.71 8.37 10.44
CA PHE A 126 -1.94 8.87 11.78
C PHE A 126 -3.33 8.48 12.29
N PRO A 127 -3.51 8.38 13.62
CA PRO A 127 -4.84 8.17 14.19
C PRO A 127 -5.79 9.30 13.79
N GLY A 128 -6.95 8.94 13.22
CA GLY A 128 -7.96 9.88 12.76
C GLY A 128 -7.97 10.11 11.24
N ASP A 129 -6.97 9.62 10.50
CA ASP A 129 -6.98 9.68 9.04
C ASP A 129 -8.16 8.88 8.47
N GLU A 130 -8.99 9.51 7.63
CA GLU A 130 -10.09 8.84 6.96
C GLU A 130 -9.60 8.19 5.66
N VAL A 131 -9.67 6.86 5.61
CA VAL A 131 -9.23 6.07 4.45
C VAL A 131 -10.37 5.70 3.52
N VAL A 132 -10.08 5.73 2.22
CA VAL A 132 -11.04 5.33 1.19
C VAL A 132 -11.15 3.80 1.14
N THR A 133 -12.33 3.28 1.48
CA THR A 133 -12.61 1.82 1.44
C THR A 133 -13.26 1.37 0.13
N ARG A 134 -13.96 2.27 -0.57
CA ARG A 134 -14.64 1.99 -1.85
C ARG A 134 -14.17 2.98 -2.91
N GLY A 135 -13.78 2.46 -4.08
CA GLY A 135 -13.26 3.28 -5.18
C GLY A 135 -11.76 3.59 -5.08
N ALA A 136 -11.05 3.08 -4.07
CA ALA A 136 -9.60 3.25 -3.93
C ALA A 136 -8.81 2.76 -5.14
N TYR A 137 -9.28 1.70 -5.81
CA TYR A 137 -8.69 1.23 -7.07
C TYR A 137 -8.79 2.28 -8.18
N SER A 138 -9.95 2.93 -8.34
CA SER A 138 -10.13 4.00 -9.34
C SER A 138 -9.22 5.20 -9.08
N LEU A 139 -8.99 5.53 -7.81
CA LEU A 139 -8.08 6.62 -7.42
C LEU A 139 -6.62 6.35 -7.81
N MET A 140 -6.21 5.08 -8.01
CA MET A 140 -4.88 4.77 -8.53
C MET A 140 -4.61 5.36 -9.91
N PHE A 141 -5.66 5.60 -10.70
CA PHE A 141 -5.56 6.09 -12.08
C PHE A 141 -6.01 7.54 -12.24
N ALA A 142 -6.73 8.10 -11.25
CA ALA A 142 -7.27 9.45 -11.31
C ALA A 142 -6.23 10.56 -11.06
N GLY A 143 -5.18 10.26 -10.28
CA GLY A 143 -4.13 11.22 -9.92
C GLY A 143 -2.95 11.18 -10.88
N GLY A 144 -2.98 12.02 -11.92
CA GLY A 144 -1.98 12.12 -13.00
C GLY A 144 -0.55 12.56 -12.59
N GLY A 145 -0.06 12.19 -11.41
CA GLY A 145 1.29 12.57 -10.96
C GLY A 145 1.98 11.66 -9.95
N ALA A 146 1.34 10.62 -9.41
CA ALA A 146 1.99 9.76 -8.41
C ALA A 146 1.60 8.27 -8.47
N GLY A 147 0.72 7.86 -9.38
CA GLY A 147 0.43 6.44 -9.67
C GLY A 147 1.30 5.91 -10.81
N ILE A 148 1.31 4.58 -11.00
CA ILE A 148 1.78 3.97 -12.25
C ILE A 148 1.00 4.67 -13.37
N SER A 149 1.70 5.24 -14.36
CA SER A 149 1.05 5.94 -15.46
C SER A 149 0.00 5.01 -16.08
N LEU A 150 -1.23 5.48 -16.29
CA LEU A 150 -2.31 4.67 -16.88
C LEU A 150 -1.83 4.04 -18.20
N LYS A 151 -1.09 4.81 -18.99
CA LYS A 151 -0.39 4.35 -20.19
C LYS A 151 0.55 3.18 -19.87
N GLU A 152 1.41 3.31 -18.87
CA GLU A 152 2.43 2.31 -18.51
C GLU A 152 1.80 1.01 -17.99
N ALA A 153 0.68 1.09 -17.27
CA ALA A 153 -0.10 -0.07 -16.84
C ALA A 153 -0.77 -0.79 -18.02
N LEU A 154 -1.37 -0.05 -18.95
CA LEU A 154 -2.01 -0.61 -20.16
C LEU A 154 -0.98 -1.22 -21.12
N ASP A 155 0.16 -0.55 -21.31
CA ASP A 155 1.26 -1.03 -22.15
C ASP A 155 1.84 -2.35 -21.63
N ALA A 156 2.01 -2.46 -20.30
CA ALA A 156 2.50 -3.69 -19.66
C ALA A 156 1.50 -4.85 -19.77
N ALA A 157 0.20 -4.57 -19.69
CA ALA A 157 -0.84 -5.59 -19.79
C ALA A 157 -1.05 -6.11 -21.22
N HIS A 158 -0.92 -5.23 -22.23
CA HIS A 158 -1.31 -5.53 -23.61
C HIS A 158 -0.12 -5.66 -24.60
N GLY A 159 1.11 -5.35 -24.17
CA GLY A 159 2.32 -5.51 -24.98
C GLY A 159 2.45 -4.56 -26.17
N HIS A 160 1.63 -3.51 -26.23
CA HIS A 160 1.70 -2.46 -27.24
C HIS A 160 1.40 -1.08 -26.60
N GLU A 161 1.94 -0.01 -27.20
CA GLU A 161 1.82 1.34 -26.64
C GLU A 161 0.41 1.94 -26.83
N HIS A 162 -0.11 2.61 -25.80
CA HIS A 162 -1.35 3.38 -25.78
C HIS A 162 -1.08 4.90 -25.65
N ASN A 163 -2.11 5.70 -25.91
CA ASN A 163 -2.10 7.16 -25.69
C ASN A 163 -2.17 7.52 -24.19
N GLU A 164 -1.89 8.78 -23.83
CA GLU A 164 -1.94 9.23 -22.42
C GLU A 164 -3.34 9.14 -21.80
N ASP A 165 -4.38 9.17 -22.63
CA ASP A 165 -5.78 8.99 -22.24
C ASP A 165 -6.22 7.52 -22.17
N GLY A 166 -5.32 6.58 -22.50
CA GLY A 166 -5.59 5.14 -22.51
C GLY A 166 -6.21 4.59 -23.80
N SER A 167 -6.38 5.41 -24.85
CA SER A 167 -6.86 4.95 -26.15
C SER A 167 -5.78 4.18 -26.93
N GLU A 168 -6.18 3.25 -27.81
CA GLU A 168 -5.25 2.52 -28.68
C GLU A 168 -4.56 3.48 -29.66
N MET A 169 -3.23 3.41 -29.76
CA MET A 169 -2.52 4.17 -30.80
C MET A 169 -2.76 3.56 -32.18
N ILE A 170 -3.55 4.26 -33.01
CA ILE A 170 -3.66 3.98 -34.44
C ILE A 170 -2.39 4.41 -35.19
N ASP A 171 -2.14 3.84 -36.38
CA ASP A 171 -0.93 4.08 -37.17
C ASP A 171 -0.63 5.57 -37.42
N ALA A 172 -1.68 6.38 -37.52
CA ALA A 172 -1.58 7.83 -37.68
C ALA A 172 -0.97 8.53 -36.45
N ASP A 173 -1.30 8.08 -35.24
CA ASP A 173 -0.82 8.64 -33.98
C ASP A 173 0.63 8.23 -33.72
N ARG A 174 0.98 6.97 -34.06
CA ARG A 174 2.36 6.47 -34.00
C ARG A 174 3.28 7.25 -34.95
N ALA A 175 2.79 7.59 -36.15
CA ALA A 175 3.53 8.38 -37.12
C ALA A 175 3.75 9.84 -36.65
N ARG A 176 2.74 10.45 -36.02
CA ARG A 176 2.86 11.79 -35.42
C ARG A 176 3.88 11.81 -34.28
N LYS A 177 3.79 10.87 -33.34
CA LYS A 177 4.74 10.73 -32.22
C LYS A 177 6.18 10.51 -32.70
N ALA A 178 6.37 9.71 -33.76
CA ALA A 178 7.69 9.50 -34.38
C ALA A 178 8.24 10.78 -35.03
N ALA A 179 7.38 11.60 -35.64
CA ALA A 179 7.77 12.90 -36.20
C ALA A 179 8.14 13.91 -35.09
N GLU A 180 7.35 13.99 -34.03
CA GLU A 180 7.62 14.86 -32.86
C GLU A 180 8.91 14.46 -32.14
N THR A 181 9.15 13.17 -31.96
CA THR A 181 10.39 12.66 -31.35
C THR A 181 11.63 13.00 -32.19
N ARG A 182 11.50 13.01 -33.53
CA ARG A 182 12.58 13.44 -34.45
C ARG A 182 12.86 14.94 -34.33
N VAL A 183 11.82 15.76 -34.20
CA VAL A 183 11.97 17.22 -34.00
C VAL A 183 12.60 17.51 -32.63
N ALA A 184 12.18 16.82 -31.56
CA ALA A 184 12.73 16.99 -30.22
C ALA A 184 14.20 16.54 -30.10
N ARG A 185 14.65 15.59 -30.94
CA ARG A 185 16.05 15.12 -30.98
C ARG A 185 17.00 16.08 -31.71
N GLY A 186 16.47 17.15 -32.31
CA GLY A 186 17.29 18.21 -32.89
C GLY A 186 17.92 17.88 -34.24
N ASP A 187 17.38 16.91 -34.98
CA ASP A 187 17.81 16.61 -36.36
C ASP A 187 17.24 17.66 -37.33
N LEU A 188 17.70 18.91 -37.20
CA LEU A 188 17.45 19.98 -38.16
C LEU A 188 18.64 20.07 -39.13
N PRO A 189 18.44 20.08 -40.46
CA PRO A 189 19.53 20.33 -41.38
C PRO A 189 19.93 21.81 -41.25
N ASN A 190 21.16 22.04 -40.79
CA ASN A 190 21.86 23.32 -40.67
C ASN A 190 21.35 24.25 -39.55
N ALA A 191 21.82 24.00 -38.31
CA ALA A 191 21.84 25.02 -37.26
C ALA A 191 23.30 25.31 -36.86
N GLU A 192 23.74 26.56 -36.98
CA GLU A 192 25.05 27.00 -36.50
C GLU A 192 25.15 26.93 -34.96
N PRO A 193 26.32 26.59 -34.38
CA PRO A 193 26.47 26.47 -32.94
C PRO A 193 26.30 27.82 -32.23
N ALA A 194 25.50 27.83 -31.17
CA ALA A 194 25.23 29.00 -30.34
C ALA A 194 26.53 29.57 -29.72
N LYS A 195 26.82 30.84 -30.01
CA LYS A 195 27.92 31.59 -29.39
C LYS A 195 27.63 31.81 -27.90
N THR A 196 28.19 30.95 -27.06
CA THR A 196 28.20 31.13 -25.60
C THR A 196 29.02 32.36 -25.25
N SER A 197 28.41 33.29 -24.50
CA SER A 197 29.05 34.55 -24.11
C SER A 197 30.25 34.28 -23.19
N LYS A 198 31.45 34.70 -23.61
CA LYS A 198 32.70 34.61 -22.82
C LYS A 198 32.57 35.20 -21.42
N PHE A 199 31.66 36.16 -21.24
CA PHE A 199 31.39 36.81 -19.97
C PHE A 199 30.78 35.84 -18.93
N LEU A 200 29.94 34.90 -19.38
CA LEU A 200 29.28 33.93 -18.51
C LEU A 200 30.28 32.92 -17.93
N MET A 201 31.27 32.50 -18.73
CA MET A 201 32.35 31.62 -18.26
C MET A 201 33.23 32.30 -17.20
N VAL A 202 33.59 33.57 -17.42
CA VAL A 202 34.42 34.32 -16.46
C VAL A 202 33.67 34.51 -15.14
N TYR A 203 32.37 34.81 -15.21
CA TYR A 203 31.52 34.93 -14.02
C TYR A 203 31.41 33.60 -13.24
N ALA A 204 31.17 32.49 -13.94
CA ALA A 204 31.11 31.17 -13.32
C ALA A 204 32.45 30.78 -12.65
N ALA A 205 33.58 31.09 -13.28
CA ALA A 205 34.92 30.83 -12.75
C ALA A 205 35.24 31.67 -11.50
N LEU A 206 34.75 32.92 -11.43
CA LEU A 206 34.92 33.77 -10.26
C LEU A 206 34.11 33.26 -9.05
N ILE A 207 32.87 32.82 -9.28
CA ILE A 207 32.01 32.30 -8.20
C ILE A 207 32.60 31.02 -7.59
N THR A 208 33.10 30.11 -8.42
CA THR A 208 33.71 28.87 -7.95
C THR A 208 34.98 29.15 -7.14
N LEU A 209 35.82 30.10 -7.57
CA LEU A 209 37.02 30.49 -6.84
C LEU A 209 36.68 31.09 -5.45
N VAL A 210 35.69 31.97 -5.38
CA VAL A 210 35.23 32.57 -4.11
C VAL A 210 34.68 31.51 -3.16
N SER A 211 33.96 30.52 -3.69
CA SER A 211 33.39 29.42 -2.92
C SER A 211 34.48 28.54 -2.31
N ILE A 212 35.56 28.27 -3.07
CA ILE A 212 36.72 27.51 -2.59
C ILE A 212 37.45 28.27 -1.47
N ILE A 213 37.64 29.58 -1.61
CA ILE A 213 38.32 30.40 -0.59
C ILE A 213 37.50 30.45 0.71
N LEU A 214 36.17 30.60 0.61
CA LEU A 214 35.27 30.55 1.77
C LEU A 214 35.32 29.19 2.47
N TRP A 215 35.34 28.10 1.70
CA TRP A 215 35.47 26.75 2.22
C TRP A 215 36.80 26.53 2.95
N GLN A 216 37.91 27.02 2.38
CA GLN A 216 39.23 26.94 3.02
C GLN A 216 39.28 27.72 4.35
N ARG A 217 38.68 28.91 4.42
CA ARG A 217 38.59 29.68 5.68
C ARG A 217 37.75 28.97 6.76
N LEU A 218 36.68 28.30 6.35
CA LEU A 218 35.84 27.52 7.25
C LEU A 218 36.58 26.32 7.85
N LEU A 219 37.43 25.68 7.06
CA LEU A 219 38.28 24.58 7.53
C LEU A 219 39.37 25.06 8.50
N GLN A 220 40.02 26.20 8.24
CA GLN A 220 41.05 26.76 9.12
C GLN A 220 40.50 27.20 10.48
N ARG A 221 39.27 27.73 10.54
CA ARG A 221 38.61 28.07 11.80
C ARG A 221 38.34 26.86 12.71
N LYS A 222 38.18 25.66 12.13
CA LYS A 222 37.97 24.42 12.90
C LYS A 222 39.26 23.90 13.53
N THR A 223 40.43 24.22 12.97
CA THR A 223 41.73 23.74 13.47
C THR A 223 42.29 24.60 14.60
N GLU A 224 41.91 25.88 14.70
CA GLU A 224 42.39 26.80 15.75
C GLU A 224 41.59 26.69 17.07
N GLY A 225 40.46 25.97 17.09
CA GLY A 225 39.63 25.78 18.29
C GLY A 225 39.92 24.51 19.11
N ALA A 226 41.04 23.82 18.85
CA ALA A 226 41.35 22.48 19.41
C ALA A 226 42.68 22.40 20.19
N THR A 227 43.15 23.52 20.76
CA THR A 227 44.25 23.55 21.74
C THR A 227 43.82 24.25 23.00
#